data_AF-A0A450YRL6-F1
#
_entry.id   AF-A0A450YRL6-F1
#
_cell.length_a   1.000
_cell.length_b   1.000
_cell.length_c   1.000
_cell.angle_alpha   90.00
_cell.angle_beta   90.00
_cell.angle_gamma   90.00
#
_symmetry.space_group_name_H-M   'P 1'
#
loop_
_entity.id
_entity.type
_entity.pdbx_description
1 polymer ?
#
loop_
_entity_poly.entity_id
_entity_poly.type
_entity_poly.pdbx_seq_one_letter_code
_entity_poly.pdbx_strand_id
1 'polypeptide(L)' 'MQTAKQEAIEAIQRLPDTVNTEEMMYRLYVLDKIRKGQQAAAEGKTITSEELQKEIGLFRKICG' A
#
# COMPACT_ATOMS: atom_id res chain seq x y z
N MET A 1 -0.92 -20.15 -3.12
CA MET A 1 -1.56 -18.94 -2.59
C MET A 1 -0.96 -18.67 -1.22
N GLN A 2 -0.16 -17.62 -1.07
CA GLN A 2 0.31 -17.25 0.27
C GLN A 2 -0.79 -16.49 1.02
N THR A 3 -0.87 -16.71 2.32
CA THR A 3 -1.79 -16.00 3.21
C THR A 3 -1.23 -14.62 3.57
N ALA A 4 -2.10 -13.69 3.97
CA ALA A 4 -1.68 -12.39 4.51
C ALA A 4 -0.67 -12.51 5.65
N LYS A 5 -0.83 -13.52 6.50
CA LYS A 5 0.11 -13.80 7.59
C LYS A 5 1.50 -14.20 7.09
N GLN A 6 1.58 -15.06 6.06
CA GLN A 6 2.87 -15.53 5.52
C GLN A 6 3.63 -14.38 4.85
N GLU A 7 2.95 -13.58 4.03
CA GLU A 7 3.58 -12.42 3.40
C GLU A 7 4.04 -11.38 4.42
N ALA A 8 3.27 -11.16 5.50
CA ALA A 8 3.67 -10.26 6.58
C ALA A 8 4.94 -10.77 7.29
N ILE A 9 5.02 -12.07 7.58
CA ILE A 9 6.20 -12.69 8.19
C ILE A 9 7.41 -12.56 7.26
N GLU A 10 7.26 -12.85 5.97
CA GLU A 10 8.35 -12.69 5.00
C GLU A 10 8.80 -11.24 4.86
N ALA A 11 7.86 -10.28 4.89
CA ALA A 11 8.18 -8.87 4.83
C ALA A 11 9.00 -8.42 6.04
N ILE A 12 8.67 -8.90 7.24
CA ILE A 12 9.42 -8.63 8.48
C ILE A 12 10.79 -9.31 8.45
N GLN A 13 10.87 -10.57 8.00
CA GLN A 13 12.13 -11.32 7.93
C GLN A 13 13.19 -10.69 7.01
N ARG A 14 12.76 -9.86 6.04
CA ARG A 14 13.67 -9.15 5.13
C ARG A 14 14.18 -7.83 5.70
N LEU A 15 13.71 -7.41 6.88
CA LEU A 15 14.17 -6.18 7.52
C LEU A 15 15.48 -6.42 8.28
N PRO A 16 16.35 -5.40 8.40
CA PRO A 16 17.51 -5.48 9.29
C PRO A 16 17.10 -5.60 10.75
N ASP A 17 17.91 -6.28 11.57
CA ASP A 17 17.67 -6.41 13.02
C ASP A 17 17.65 -5.06 13.76
N THR A 18 18.18 -3.99 13.15
CA THR A 18 18.21 -2.62 13.69
C THR A 18 16.94 -1.82 13.39
N VAL A 19 15.96 -2.39 12.68
CA VAL A 19 14.72 -1.69 12.32
C VAL A 19 13.89 -1.36 13.56
N ASN A 20 13.32 -0.16 13.61
CA ASN A 20 12.42 0.22 14.70
C ASN A 20 10.97 -0.22 14.41
N THR A 21 10.12 -0.16 15.44
CA THR A 21 8.72 -0.58 15.33
C THR A 21 7.93 0.23 14.31
N GLU A 22 8.19 1.53 14.19
CA GLU A 22 7.48 2.42 13.27
C GLU A 22 7.71 2.02 11.81
N GLU A 23 8.96 1.73 11.45
CA GLU A 23 9.34 1.28 10.10
C GLU A 23 8.77 -0.12 9.80
N MET A 24 8.79 -1.03 10.78
CA MET A 24 8.12 -2.33 10.64
C MET A 24 6.62 -2.18 10.34
N MET A 25 5.93 -1.31 11.08
CA MET A 25 4.51 -1.03 10.86
C MET A 25 4.25 -0.38 9.50
N TYR A 26 5.08 0.59 9.11
CA TYR A 26 4.98 1.23 7.80
C TYR A 26 5.12 0.21 6.67
N ARG A 27 6.08 -0.71 6.79
CA ARG A 27 6.28 -1.78 5.80
C ARG A 27 5.05 -2.67 5.65
N LEU A 28 4.43 -3.05 6.76
CA LEU A 28 3.20 -3.84 6.76
C LEU A 28 2.01 -3.07 6.18
N TYR A 29 1.91 -1.77 6.49
CA TYR A 29 0.88 -0.89 5.94
C TYR A 29 0.96 -0.81 4.41
N VAL A 30 2.16 -0.58 3.87
CA VAL A 30 2.37 -0.54 2.41
C VAL A 30 2.03 -1.88 1.77
N LEU A 31 2.41 -2.99 2.40
CA LEU A 31 2.07 -4.34 1.91
C LEU A 31 0.55 -4.55 1.83
N ASP A 32 -0.21 -4.15 2.84
CA ASP A 32 -1.68 -4.19 2.82
C ASP A 32 -2.28 -3.32 1.70
N LYS A 33 -1.73 -2.12 1.49
CA LYS A 33 -2.17 -1.24 0.38
C LYS A 33 -1.94 -1.86 -0.99
N ILE A 34 -0.81 -2.53 -1.20
CA ILE A 34 -0.51 -3.24 -2.46
C ILE A 34 -1.52 -4.36 -2.68
N ARG A 35 -1.79 -5.20 -1.67
CA ARG A 35 -2.77 -6.29 -1.78
C ARG A 35 -4.16 -5.77 -2.14
N LYS A 36 -4.63 -4.73 -1.44
CA LYS A 36 -5.92 -4.09 -1.71
C LYS A 36 -5.97 -3.48 -3.12
N GLY A 37 -4.88 -2.85 -3.56
CA GLY A 37 -4.76 -2.32 -4.92
C GLY A 37 -4.83 -3.40 -5.99
N GLN A 38 -4.14 -4.52 -5.80
CA GLN A 38 -4.18 -5.68 -6.72
C GLN A 38 -5.58 -6.29 -6.78
N GLN A 39 -6.25 -6.44 -5.64
CA GLN A 39 -7.62 -6.94 -5.58
C GLN A 39 -8.59 -5.98 -6.28
N ALA A 40 -8.49 -4.66 -6.02
CA ALA A 40 -9.31 -3.66 -6.69
C ALA A 40 -9.10 -3.69 -8.21
N ALA A 41 -7.86 -3.84 -8.68
CA ALA A 41 -7.56 -3.98 -10.10
C ALA A 41 -8.18 -5.25 -10.70
N ALA A 42 -8.09 -6.38 -10.01
CA ALA A 42 -8.71 -7.63 -10.44
C ALA A 42 -10.24 -7.56 -10.49
N GLU A 43 -10.85 -6.77 -9.59
CA GLU A 43 -12.29 -6.50 -9.55
C GLU A 43 -12.74 -5.39 -10.53
N GLY A 44 -11.82 -4.80 -11.30
CA GLY A 44 -12.12 -3.69 -12.22
C GLY A 44 -12.44 -2.36 -11.52
N LYS A 45 -12.16 -2.24 -10.23
CA LYS A 45 -12.29 -1.01 -9.42
C LYS A 45 -11.09 -0.10 -9.65
N THR A 46 -10.89 0.31 -10.89
CA THR A 46 -9.80 1.19 -11.33
C THR A 46 -10.37 2.50 -11.87
N ILE A 47 -9.62 3.58 -11.71
CA ILE A 47 -9.91 4.87 -12.32
C ILE A 47 -8.98 5.12 -13.52
N THR A 48 -9.40 5.97 -14.43
CA THR A 48 -8.58 6.44 -15.55
C THR A 48 -7.48 7.38 -15.06
N SER A 49 -6.45 7.56 -15.88
CA SER A 49 -5.37 8.50 -15.56
C SER A 49 -5.87 9.95 -15.42
N GLU A 50 -6.92 10.33 -16.14
CA GLU A 50 -7.51 11.68 -16.07
C GLU A 50 -8.24 11.90 -14.74
N GLU A 51 -8.98 10.89 -14.28
CA GLU A 51 -9.65 10.93 -12.96
C GLU A 51 -8.63 11.01 -11.83
N LEU A 52 -7.55 10.22 -11.91
CA LEU A 52 -6.47 10.27 -10.93
C LEU A 52 -5.81 11.64 -10.85
N GLN A 53 -5.54 12.28 -11.99
CA GLN A 53 -4.98 13.64 -12.01
C GLN A 53 -5.90 14.66 -11.34
N LYS A 54 -7.22 14.54 -11.53
CA LYS A 54 -8.21 15.40 -10.86
C LYS A 54 -8.18 15.20 -9.34
N GLU A 55 -8.16 13.96 -8.88
CA GLU A 55 -8.08 13.64 -7.44
C GLU A 55 -6.81 14.21 -6.79
N ILE A 56 -5.64 13.95 -7.38
CA ILE A 56 -4.36 14.49 -6.90
C ILE A 56 -4.37 16.03 -6.89
N GLY A 57 -4.92 16.64 -7.93
CA GLY A 57 -5.09 18.08 -8.02
C GLY A 57 -6.01 18.67 -6.94
N LEU A 58 -7.04 17.94 -6.52
CA LEU A 58 -7.94 18.32 -5.43
C LEU A 58 -7.23 18.24 -4.07
N PHE A 59 -6.47 17.18 -3.80
CA PHE A 59 -5.70 17.06 -2.55
C PHE A 59 -4.77 18.25 -2.34
N ARG A 60 -4.10 18.72 -3.41
CA ARG A 60 -3.22 19.88 -3.34
C ARG A 60 -3.95 21.17 -2.94
N LYS A 61 -5.24 21.33 -3.28
CA LYS A 61 -6.05 22.50 -2.93
C LYS A 61 -6.61 22.47 -1.51
N ILE A 62 -6.69 21.29 -0.90
CA ILE A 62 -7.22 21.10 0.46
C ILE A 62 -6.10 21.26 1.50
N CYS A 63 -4.89 20.80 1.16
CA CYS A 63 -3.74 20.81 2.07
C CYS A 63 -2.80 22.03 1.89
N GLY A 64 -3.06 22.89 0.90
CA GLY A 64 -2.31 24.13 0.66
C GLY A 64 -3.13 25.35 1.04
#